data_AF-A0A963GX71-F1
#
_entry.id   AF-A0A963GX71-F1
#
_cell.length_a   1.000
_cell.length_b   1.000
_cell.length_c   1.000
_cell.angle_alpha   90.00
_cell.angle_beta   90.00
_cell.angle_gamma   90.00
#
_symmetry.space_group_name_H-M   'P 1'
#
loop_
_entity.id
_entity.type
_entity.pdbx_description
1 polymer ?
#
loop_
_entity_poly.entity_id
_entity_poly.type
_entity_poly.pdbx_seq_one_letter_code
_entity_poly.pdbx_strand_id
1 'polypeptide(L)'
;FPDDRHGAPPAWDNVLYDGAGLGYVVATHQKMRVRPGATVLTYYRSLDALSPQRGREALRDTSHAGWAEQILAELERPHANIRQLTTRLDVFRNAHAMARPVPGLIWGAARQQFAGDGGQLRFAHADVSGFSLFEEAQYRGVLAAERTLGRLGVPFTSSLA
;
A
#
# COMPACT_ATOMS: atom_id res chain seq x y z
N PHE A 1 -13.96 5.96 -19.21
CA PHE A 1 -12.64 6.29 -18.63
C PHE A 1 -12.52 7.80 -18.61
N PRO A 2 -11.83 8.42 -17.63
CA PRO A 2 -11.62 9.86 -17.62
C PRO A 2 -10.86 10.34 -18.85
N ASP A 3 -11.11 11.58 -19.26
CA ASP A 3 -10.41 12.16 -20.39
C ASP A 3 -8.99 12.51 -19.96
N ASP A 4 -8.04 12.26 -20.85
CA ASP A 4 -6.66 12.65 -20.66
C ASP A 4 -6.45 14.06 -21.19
N ARG A 5 -5.76 14.90 -20.42
CA ARG A 5 -5.15 16.11 -20.97
C ARG A 5 -4.01 15.73 -21.91
N HIS A 6 -3.56 16.67 -22.72
CA HIS A 6 -2.43 16.44 -23.64
C HIS A 6 -1.22 15.89 -22.87
N GLY A 7 -0.75 14.69 -23.21
CA GLY A 7 0.30 13.99 -22.46
C GLY A 7 0.38 12.50 -22.76
N ALA A 8 1.16 11.76 -21.97
CA ALA A 8 1.24 10.32 -22.04
C ALA A 8 -0.10 9.68 -21.61
N PRO A 9 -0.49 8.53 -22.18
CA PRO A 9 -1.67 7.82 -21.72
C PRO A 9 -1.49 7.34 -20.26
N PRO A 10 -2.60 7.12 -19.53
CA PRO A 10 -2.58 6.60 -18.17
C PRO A 10 -1.79 5.30 -18.09
N ALA A 11 -0.82 5.27 -17.18
CA ALA A 11 -0.08 4.08 -16.83
C ALA A 11 -0.86 3.24 -15.82
N TRP A 12 -0.30 2.09 -15.44
CA TRP A 12 -0.85 1.33 -14.32
C TRP A 12 -0.82 2.13 -13.03
N ASP A 13 0.28 2.85 -12.78
CA ASP A 13 0.51 3.72 -11.63
C ASP A 13 0.77 5.16 -12.11
N ASN A 14 0.06 6.12 -11.51
CA ASN A 14 0.03 7.51 -11.97
C ASN A 14 0.23 8.44 -10.77
N VAL A 15 1.38 9.12 -10.73
CA VAL A 15 1.73 10.06 -9.67
C VAL A 15 1.44 11.48 -10.12
N LEU A 16 0.74 12.23 -9.28
CA LEU A 16 0.41 13.63 -9.56
C LEU A 16 1.53 14.54 -9.05
N TYR A 17 2.09 15.34 -9.96
CA TYR A 17 3.07 16.35 -9.58
C TYR A 17 2.44 17.38 -8.64
N ASP A 18 3.12 17.63 -7.52
CA ASP A 18 2.64 18.53 -6.46
C ASP A 18 1.21 18.17 -5.99
N GLY A 19 0.95 16.86 -5.90
CA GLY A 19 -0.26 16.29 -5.31
C GLY A 19 -0.09 16.06 -3.81
N ALA A 20 -1.22 16.01 -3.09
CA ALA A 20 -1.24 15.66 -1.68
C ALA A 20 -1.24 14.13 -1.46
N GLY A 21 -1.54 13.35 -2.51
CA GLY A 21 -1.51 11.90 -2.49
C GLY A 21 -0.23 11.30 -3.07
N LEU A 22 -0.13 9.98 -2.94
CA LEU A 22 0.90 9.16 -3.60
C LEU A 22 0.53 8.84 -5.07
N GLY A 23 -0.60 9.36 -5.55
CA GLY A 23 -1.13 9.07 -6.88
C GLY A 23 -2.29 8.08 -6.87
N TYR A 24 -2.60 7.53 -8.04
CA TYR A 24 -3.63 6.52 -8.23
C TYR A 24 -3.21 5.43 -9.20
N VAL A 25 -3.73 4.23 -8.98
CA VAL A 25 -3.59 3.11 -9.92
C VAL A 25 -4.87 2.88 -10.70
N VAL A 26 -4.72 2.48 -11.97
CA VAL A 26 -5.83 2.01 -12.80
C VAL A 26 -6.03 0.53 -12.51
N ALA A 27 -6.98 0.18 -11.65
CA ALA A 27 -7.18 -1.20 -11.17
C ALA A 27 -7.56 -2.19 -12.29
N THR A 28 -8.01 -1.68 -13.45
CA THR A 28 -8.29 -2.50 -14.63
C THR A 28 -7.19 -2.47 -15.68
N HIS A 29 -5.99 -1.98 -15.37
CA HIS A 29 -4.91 -1.82 -16.35
C HIS A 29 -4.53 -3.12 -17.06
N GLN A 30 -4.65 -4.27 -16.38
CA GLN A 30 -4.35 -5.59 -16.96
C GLN A 30 -5.52 -6.20 -17.76
N LYS A 31 -6.70 -5.56 -17.82
CA LYS A 31 -7.82 -6.09 -18.61
C LYS A 31 -7.57 -5.86 -20.09
N MET A 32 -7.41 -6.93 -20.85
CA MET A 32 -7.34 -6.87 -22.31
C MET A 32 -8.70 -6.44 -22.88
N ARG A 33 -8.77 -5.21 -23.39
CA ARG A 33 -9.99 -4.62 -23.97
C ARG A 33 -9.63 -3.89 -25.26
N VAL A 34 -10.49 -4.01 -26.26
CA VAL A 34 -10.35 -3.30 -27.55
C VAL A 34 -10.55 -1.79 -27.39
N ARG A 35 -11.37 -1.36 -26.41
CA ARG A 35 -11.59 0.05 -26.08
C ARG A 35 -11.63 0.28 -24.56
N PRO A 36 -11.16 1.43 -24.06
CA PRO A 36 -11.34 1.81 -22.66
C PRO A 36 -12.82 1.87 -22.27
N GLY A 37 -13.14 1.47 -21.04
CA GLY A 37 -14.52 1.43 -20.53
C GLY A 37 -14.61 1.97 -19.11
N ALA A 38 -15.62 1.54 -18.36
CA ALA A 38 -15.67 1.76 -16.91
C ALA A 38 -14.46 1.10 -16.22
N THR A 39 -13.90 1.78 -15.24
CA THR A 39 -12.70 1.38 -14.49
C THR A 39 -12.89 1.71 -13.00
N VAL A 40 -11.98 1.20 -12.17
CA VAL A 40 -11.79 1.63 -10.79
C VAL A 40 -10.42 2.29 -10.72
N LEU A 41 -10.38 3.51 -10.20
CA LEU A 41 -9.14 4.18 -9.81
C LEU A 41 -8.96 3.99 -8.31
N THR A 42 -7.81 3.47 -7.89
CA THR A 42 -7.46 3.39 -6.47
C THR A 42 -6.46 4.48 -6.16
N TYR A 43 -6.92 5.55 -5.50
CA TYR A 43 -6.09 6.68 -5.09
C TYR A 43 -5.60 6.50 -3.65
N TYR A 44 -4.34 6.87 -3.40
CA TYR A 44 -3.71 6.77 -2.09
C TYR A 44 -3.39 8.15 -1.53
N ARG A 45 -4.00 8.50 -0.39
CA ARG A 45 -3.67 9.72 0.36
C ARG A 45 -2.64 9.40 1.44
N SER A 46 -1.51 10.11 1.43
CA SER A 46 -0.61 10.15 2.59
C SER A 46 -0.93 11.36 3.48
N LEU A 47 -0.58 11.26 4.76
CA LEU A 47 -0.67 12.34 5.75
C LEU A 47 0.71 12.60 6.37
N ASP A 48 1.75 12.42 5.56
CA ASP A 48 3.15 12.48 5.98
C ASP A 48 3.65 13.89 6.29
N ALA A 49 2.93 14.91 5.82
CA ALA A 49 3.11 16.32 6.20
C ALA A 49 2.54 16.66 7.60
N LEU A 50 1.72 15.76 8.19
CA LEU A 50 1.16 15.93 9.52
C LEU A 50 1.93 15.10 10.55
N SER A 51 1.88 15.52 11.81
CA SER A 51 2.31 14.64 12.91
C SER A 51 1.39 13.41 12.96
N PRO A 52 1.87 12.23 13.41
CA PRO A 52 1.05 11.04 13.49
C PRO A 52 -0.25 11.21 14.29
N GLN A 53 -0.23 12.04 15.34
CA GLN A 53 -1.42 12.37 16.12
C GLN A 53 -2.44 13.16 15.28
N ARG A 54 -2.01 14.26 14.65
CA ARG A 54 -2.87 15.09 13.80
C ARG A 54 -3.39 14.32 12.59
N GLY A 55 -2.56 13.47 11.98
CA GLY A 55 -2.98 12.60 10.87
C GLY A 55 -4.07 11.62 11.27
N ARG A 56 -3.96 10.97 12.45
CA ARG A 56 -5.02 10.09 12.97
C ARG A 56 -6.31 10.83 13.27
N GLU A 57 -6.22 12.03 13.83
CA GLU A 57 -7.39 12.88 14.07
C GLU A 57 -8.05 13.27 12.75
N ALA A 58 -7.28 13.68 11.73
CA ALA A 58 -7.80 13.97 10.40
C ALA A 58 -8.51 12.75 9.78
N LEU A 59 -7.92 11.55 9.85
CA LEU A 59 -8.55 10.30 9.39
C LEU A 59 -9.87 10.01 10.10
N ARG A 60 -9.94 10.26 11.42
CA ARG A 60 -11.12 10.00 12.23
C ARG A 60 -12.23 11.02 11.96
N ASP A 61 -11.88 12.30 11.96
CA ASP A 61 -12.84 13.41 12.09
C ASP A 61 -13.30 13.94 10.73
N THR A 62 -12.51 13.77 9.67
CA THR A 62 -12.93 14.17 8.31
C THR A 62 -14.06 13.25 7.83
N SER A 63 -15.16 13.83 7.38
CA SER A 63 -16.32 13.09 6.87
C SER A 63 -16.00 12.39 5.54
N HIS A 64 -16.82 11.40 5.16
CA HIS A 64 -16.73 10.78 3.83
C HIS A 64 -16.82 11.83 2.71
N ALA A 65 -17.79 12.74 2.77
CA ALA A 65 -17.94 13.82 1.79
C ALA A 65 -16.73 14.76 1.75
N GLY A 66 -16.13 15.07 2.90
CA GLY A 66 -14.91 15.89 2.96
C GLY A 66 -13.70 15.21 2.33
N TRP A 67 -13.57 13.89 2.49
CA TRP A 67 -12.55 13.12 1.76
C TRP A 67 -12.82 13.03 0.28
N ALA A 68 -14.07 12.73 -0.11
CA ALA A 68 -14.48 12.64 -1.51
C ALA A 68 -14.17 13.94 -2.25
N GLU A 69 -14.46 15.09 -1.64
CA GLU A 69 -14.20 16.38 -2.26
C GLU A 69 -12.71 16.66 -2.45
N GLN A 70 -11.89 16.42 -1.42
CA GLN A 70 -10.44 16.58 -1.53
C GLN A 70 -9.83 15.68 -2.61
N ILE A 71 -10.26 14.42 -2.68
CA ILE A 71 -9.76 13.44 -3.65
C ILE A 71 -10.18 13.84 -5.06
N LEU A 72 -11.46 14.16 -5.28
CA LEU A 72 -11.97 14.54 -6.60
C LEU A 72 -11.36 15.85 -7.08
N ALA A 73 -11.18 16.85 -6.21
CA ALA A 73 -10.51 18.10 -6.57
C ALA A 73 -9.06 17.87 -7.05
N GLU A 74 -8.35 16.92 -6.44
CA GLU A 74 -7.00 16.58 -6.85
C GLU A 74 -6.98 15.82 -8.18
N LEU A 75 -7.85 14.81 -8.34
CA LEU A 75 -7.98 14.04 -9.59
C LEU A 75 -8.54 14.86 -10.76
N GLU A 76 -9.27 15.94 -10.49
CA GLU A 76 -9.80 16.84 -11.52
C GLU A 76 -8.69 17.65 -12.23
N ARG A 77 -7.52 17.81 -11.59
CA ARG A 77 -6.35 18.45 -12.19
C ARG A 77 -5.88 17.72 -13.46
N PRO A 78 -5.60 16.40 -13.45
CA PRO A 78 -5.32 15.64 -14.67
C PRO A 78 -6.59 15.25 -15.44
N HIS A 79 -7.75 15.08 -14.77
CA HIS A 79 -8.97 14.55 -15.37
C HIS A 79 -10.18 15.43 -15.14
N ALA A 80 -10.36 16.45 -15.98
CA ALA A 80 -11.39 17.48 -15.80
C ALA A 80 -12.83 16.94 -15.71
N ASN A 81 -13.09 15.76 -16.31
CA ASN A 81 -14.42 15.14 -16.31
C ASN A 81 -14.61 14.07 -15.23
N ILE A 82 -13.67 13.90 -14.29
CA ILE A 82 -13.70 12.81 -13.30
C ILE A 82 -14.97 12.84 -12.44
N ARG A 83 -15.46 14.03 -12.09
CA ARG A 83 -16.65 14.20 -11.24
C ARG A 83 -17.91 13.71 -11.93
N GLN A 84 -18.07 14.03 -13.21
CA GLN A 84 -19.21 13.64 -14.03
C GLN A 84 -19.21 12.12 -14.29
N LEU A 85 -18.03 11.51 -14.33
CA LEU A 85 -17.86 10.08 -14.57
C LEU A 85 -17.92 9.23 -13.30
N THR A 86 -17.70 9.82 -12.12
CA THR A 86 -17.64 9.08 -10.86
C THR A 86 -19.05 8.65 -10.44
N THR A 87 -19.33 7.36 -10.55
CA THR A 87 -20.60 6.77 -10.11
C THR A 87 -20.58 6.30 -8.65
N ARG A 88 -19.38 6.05 -8.09
CA ARG A 88 -19.18 5.64 -6.69
C ARG A 88 -17.79 6.02 -6.22
N LEU A 89 -17.69 6.43 -4.95
CA LEU A 89 -16.43 6.68 -4.25
C LEU A 89 -16.54 6.14 -2.83
N ASP A 90 -15.68 5.17 -2.49
CA ASP A 90 -15.54 4.63 -1.14
C ASP A 90 -14.19 5.05 -0.56
N VAL A 91 -14.15 5.28 0.75
CA VAL A 91 -12.93 5.69 1.46
C VAL A 91 -12.58 4.63 2.50
N PHE A 92 -11.39 4.05 2.37
CA PHE A 92 -10.84 3.15 3.37
C PHE A 92 -9.76 3.86 4.19
N ARG A 93 -9.92 3.85 5.51
CA ARG A 93 -9.06 4.61 6.43
C ARG A 93 -8.06 3.67 7.08
N ASN A 94 -6.81 3.73 6.64
CA ASN A 94 -5.72 2.95 7.21
C ASN A 94 -4.93 3.79 8.22
N ALA A 95 -5.08 3.51 9.51
CA ALA A 95 -4.34 4.21 10.56
C ALA A 95 -2.83 3.88 10.56
N HIS A 96 -2.46 2.71 10.02
CA HIS A 96 -1.08 2.27 9.85
C HIS A 96 -0.97 1.39 8.61
N ALA A 97 -0.69 2.00 7.45
CA ALA A 97 -0.64 1.27 6.17
C ALA A 97 0.72 0.59 5.94
N MET A 98 1.81 1.36 5.96
CA MET A 98 3.17 0.85 5.76
C MET A 98 4.13 1.56 6.70
N ALA A 99 5.15 0.85 7.16
CA ALA A 99 6.26 1.47 7.86
C ALA A 99 6.94 2.51 6.93
N ARG A 100 7.36 3.66 7.49
CA ARG A 100 8.16 4.65 6.77
C ARG A 100 9.63 4.32 7.00
N PRO A 101 10.32 3.66 6.05
CA PRO A 101 11.72 3.32 6.26
C PRO A 101 12.57 4.58 6.29
N VAL A 102 13.57 4.59 7.16
CA VAL A 102 14.64 5.59 7.17
C VAL A 102 15.93 4.94 6.67
N PRO A 103 16.87 5.70 6.09
CA PRO A 103 18.18 5.18 5.75
C PRO A 103 18.80 4.40 6.93
N GLY A 104 19.30 3.20 6.65
CA GLY A 104 19.85 2.31 7.67
C GLY A 104 18.87 1.33 8.30
N LEU A 105 17.55 1.42 8.04
CA LEU A 105 16.57 0.50 8.64
C LEU A 105 16.86 -0.99 8.33
N ILE A 106 17.10 -1.33 7.07
CA ILE A 106 17.24 -2.73 6.59
C ILE A 106 18.43 -3.45 7.25
N TRP A 107 19.51 -2.71 7.52
CA TRP A 107 20.76 -3.23 8.08
C TRP A 107 20.95 -2.86 9.57
N GLY A 108 19.99 -2.15 10.15
CA GLY A 108 20.09 -1.61 11.50
C GLY A 108 19.92 -2.66 12.59
N ALA A 109 20.55 -2.40 13.74
CA ALA A 109 20.50 -3.29 14.90
C ALA A 109 19.07 -3.60 15.37
N ALA A 110 18.16 -2.61 15.31
CA ALA A 110 16.76 -2.80 15.71
C ALA A 110 16.06 -3.87 14.86
N ARG A 111 16.27 -3.87 13.54
CA ARG A 111 15.69 -4.88 12.65
C ARG A 111 16.36 -6.24 12.84
N GLN A 112 17.68 -6.29 13.07
CA GLN A 112 18.39 -7.54 13.38
C GLN A 112 17.86 -8.17 14.67
N GLN A 113 17.63 -7.37 15.71
CA GLN A 113 17.03 -7.80 16.96
C GLN A 113 15.59 -8.28 16.75
N PHE A 114 14.79 -7.57 15.96
CA PHE A 114 13.43 -7.97 15.60
C PHE A 114 13.39 -9.29 14.80
N ALA A 115 14.42 -9.55 13.99
CA ALA A 115 14.58 -10.80 13.24
C ALA A 115 15.17 -11.95 14.05
N GLY A 116 15.53 -11.72 15.32
CA GLY A 116 15.97 -12.75 16.23
C GLY A 116 14.81 -13.67 16.64
N ASP A 117 15.07 -14.99 16.64
CA ASP A 117 14.12 -15.95 17.18
C ASP A 117 14.19 -16.00 18.71
N GLY A 118 13.04 -16.31 19.33
CA GLY A 118 12.97 -16.57 20.77
C GLY A 118 13.03 -18.04 21.13
N GLY A 119 13.09 -18.33 22.42
CA GLY A 119 12.91 -19.68 22.93
C GLY A 119 11.51 -20.24 22.70
N GLN A 120 10.48 -19.48 22.35
CA GLN A 120 9.12 -20.00 22.08
C GLN A 120 8.33 -19.06 21.15
N LEU A 121 9.01 -18.05 20.60
CA LEU A 121 8.44 -16.99 19.78
C LEU A 121 9.16 -16.98 18.43
N ARG A 122 8.39 -16.80 17.36
CA ARG A 122 8.90 -16.60 16.00
C ARG A 122 8.17 -15.42 15.39
N PHE A 123 8.90 -14.54 14.71
CA PHE A 123 8.28 -13.48 13.93
C PHE A 123 8.14 -13.93 12.46
N ALA A 124 6.97 -13.68 11.90
CA ALA A 124 6.56 -14.15 10.57
C ALA A 124 6.02 -13.02 9.67
N HIS A 125 6.35 -11.77 9.98
CA HIS A 125 5.86 -10.59 9.26
C HIS A 125 6.90 -10.09 8.24
N ALA A 126 6.45 -9.44 7.16
CA ALA A 126 7.34 -8.88 6.13
C ALA A 126 8.29 -7.79 6.68
N ASP A 127 7.88 -7.09 7.75
CA ASP A 127 8.75 -6.12 8.44
C ASP A 127 10.00 -6.76 9.05
N VAL A 128 9.97 -8.08 9.31
CA VAL A 128 11.15 -8.82 9.74
C VAL A 128 12.21 -8.82 8.64
N SER A 129 11.80 -8.73 7.38
CA SER A 129 12.67 -8.57 6.21
C SER A 129 13.07 -7.13 5.94
N GLY A 130 12.30 -6.17 6.45
CA GLY A 130 12.47 -4.73 6.19
C GLY A 130 11.81 -4.26 4.89
N PHE A 131 11.06 -5.14 4.22
CA PHE A 131 10.32 -4.85 2.99
C PHE A 131 8.89 -5.36 3.13
N SER A 132 7.90 -4.50 2.90
CA SER A 132 6.49 -4.87 2.99
C SER A 132 5.99 -5.43 1.65
N LEU A 133 6.56 -6.56 1.22
CA LEU A 133 6.19 -7.28 -0.02
C LEU A 133 5.63 -8.67 0.30
N PHE A 134 4.80 -9.21 -0.60
CA PHE A 134 4.12 -10.49 -0.38
C PHE A 134 5.10 -11.66 -0.33
N GLU A 135 6.15 -11.62 -1.14
CA GLU A 135 7.22 -12.61 -1.19
C GLU A 135 7.92 -12.70 0.16
N GLU A 136 8.20 -11.56 0.80
CA GLU A 136 8.81 -11.51 2.12
C GLU A 136 7.84 -11.96 3.21
N ALA A 137 6.56 -11.59 3.13
CA ALA A 137 5.54 -12.09 4.04
C ALA A 137 5.43 -13.63 3.99
N GLN A 138 5.39 -14.19 2.78
CA GLN A 138 5.35 -15.63 2.55
C GLN A 138 6.64 -16.30 3.06
N TYR A 139 7.80 -15.80 2.64
CA TYR A 139 9.11 -16.33 3.02
C TYR A 139 9.24 -16.38 4.54
N ARG A 140 8.89 -15.29 5.24
CA ARG A 140 8.93 -15.22 6.71
C ARG A 140 7.93 -16.14 7.37
N GLY A 141 6.75 -16.30 6.80
CA GLY A 141 5.75 -17.27 7.25
C GLY A 141 6.25 -18.71 7.19
N VAL A 142 6.76 -19.13 6.03
CA VAL A 142 7.31 -20.48 5.82
C VAL A 142 8.52 -20.72 6.71
N LEU A 143 9.46 -19.77 6.78
CA LEU A 143 10.66 -19.89 7.60
C LEU A 143 10.32 -20.04 9.09
N ALA A 144 9.34 -19.30 9.60
CA ALA A 144 8.87 -19.43 10.98
C ALA A 144 8.26 -20.81 11.26
N ALA A 145 7.49 -21.36 10.32
CA ALA A 145 6.92 -22.69 10.42
C ALA A 145 8.01 -23.78 10.42
N GLU A 146 8.94 -23.75 9.47
CA GLU A 146 10.04 -24.72 9.34
C GLU A 146 10.94 -24.72 10.60
N ARG A 147 11.29 -23.54 11.11
CA ARG A 147 12.04 -23.40 12.37
C ARG A 147 11.30 -23.97 13.58
N THR A 148 9.97 -23.87 13.58
CA THR A 148 9.13 -24.42 14.64
C THR A 148 9.08 -25.95 14.55
N LEU A 149 8.87 -26.50 13.36
CA LEU A 149 8.88 -27.96 13.13
C LEU A 149 10.23 -28.57 13.48
N GLY A 150 11.34 -27.95 13.05
CA GLY A 150 12.69 -28.40 13.38
C GLY A 150 12.96 -28.41 14.89
N ARG A 151 12.46 -27.41 15.62
CA ARG A 151 12.54 -27.38 17.08
C ARG A 151 11.72 -28.49 17.75
N LEU A 152 10.54 -28.78 17.21
CA LEU A 152 9.66 -29.85 17.72
C LEU A 152 10.12 -31.25 17.31
N GLY A 153 11.18 -31.37 16.50
CA GLY A 153 11.64 -32.66 15.96
C GLY A 153 10.69 -33.28 14.94
N VAL A 154 9.80 -32.48 14.36
CA VAL A 154 8.86 -32.94 13.33
C VAL A 154 9.56 -32.87 11.97
N PRO A 155 9.65 -33.98 11.21
CA PRO A 155 10.28 -33.97 9.89
C PRO A 155 9.45 -33.15 8.90
N PHE A 156 10.13 -32.41 8.01
CA PHE A 156 9.50 -31.63 6.95
C PHE A 156 10.42 -31.52 5.72
N THR A 157 9.82 -31.22 4.57
CA THR A 157 10.55 -30.81 3.35
C THR A 157 10.48 -29.30 3.24
N SER A 158 11.62 -28.64 3.03
CA SER A 158 11.64 -27.18 2.94
C SER A 158 10.91 -26.70 1.69
N SER A 159 10.11 -25.66 1.84
CA SER A 159 9.48 -24.92 0.74
C SER A 159 10.28 -23.68 0.33
N LEU A 160 11.47 -23.49 0.91
CA LEU A 160 12.38 -22.37 0.65
C LEU A 160 13.60 -22.76 -0.20
N ALA A 161 13.72 -24.05 -0.56
CA ALA A 161 14.82 -24.61 -1.35
C ALA A 161 14.55 -24.54 -2.85
#